data_AF-A0A927S3Y2-F1
#
_entry.id   AF-A0A927S3Y2-F1
#
_cell.length_a   1.000
_cell.length_b   1.000
_cell.length_c   1.000
_cell.angle_alpha   90.00
_cell.angle_beta   90.00
_cell.angle_gamma   90.00
#
_symmetry.space_group_name_H-M   'P 1'
#
loop_
_entity.id
_entity.type
_entity.pdbx_description
1 polymer ?
#
loop_
_entity_poly.entity_id
_entity_poly.type
_entity_poly.pdbx_seq_one_letter_code
_entity_poly.pdbx_strand_id
1 'polypeptide(L)'
;MTDFETLQTYRELVLELQELEEQLRLCGTNGGPRGYAAFRPDTLPGTNDPAAAALQLADGLEAMAARKRAELARLAPEISRITGRITQVKMFTVIHQYYVLARCTADIADFLLITPRSVNRLKHQFQQELERAERHASSPVPACPTLSPHFPSCP
;
A
#
# COMPACT_ATOMS: atom_id res chain seq x y z
N MET A 1 11.88 -5.74 -6.95
CA MET A 1 11.18 -5.13 -5.81
C MET A 1 11.16 -6.17 -4.73
N THR A 2 11.61 -5.82 -3.52
CA THR A 2 11.59 -6.73 -2.37
C THR A 2 10.16 -6.95 -1.89
N ASP A 3 9.93 -8.01 -1.10
CA ASP A 3 8.60 -8.25 -0.52
C ASP A 3 8.22 -7.06 0.39
N PHE A 4 9.21 -6.48 1.07
CA PHE A 4 9.03 -5.29 1.91
C PHE A 4 8.69 -4.03 1.10
N GLU A 5 9.42 -3.74 0.01
CA GLU A 5 9.12 -2.61 -0.88
C GLU A 5 7.70 -2.71 -1.43
N THR A 6 7.28 -3.91 -1.83
CA THR A 6 5.93 -4.16 -2.35
C THR A 6 4.84 -3.81 -1.33
N LEU A 7 5.03 -4.19 -0.06
CA LEU A 7 4.11 -3.84 1.02
C LEU A 7 4.04 -2.32 1.29
N GLN A 8 5.19 -1.64 1.24
CA GLN A 8 5.23 -0.18 1.45
C GLN A 8 4.54 0.56 0.31
N THR A 9 4.87 0.24 -0.94
CA THR A 9 4.23 0.84 -2.11
C THR A 9 2.72 0.60 -2.11
N TYR A 10 2.28 -0.61 -1.77
CA TYR A 10 0.85 -0.89 -1.69
C TYR A 10 0.16 -0.02 -0.63
N ARG A 11 0.76 0.10 0.56
CA ARG A 11 0.22 0.93 1.65
C ARG A 11 0.13 2.41 1.25
N GLU A 12 1.17 2.94 0.63
CA GLU A 12 1.20 4.33 0.15
C GLU A 12 0.09 4.58 -0.87
N LEU A 13 -0.09 3.68 -1.84
CA LEU A 13 -1.16 3.77 -2.82
C LEU A 13 -2.56 3.72 -2.19
N VAL A 14 -2.76 2.93 -1.12
CA VAL A 14 -4.04 2.91 -0.38
C VAL A 14 -4.27 4.25 0.32
N LEU A 15 -3.26 4.83 0.97
CA LEU A 15 -3.38 6.14 1.62
C LEU A 15 -3.68 7.24 0.62
N GLU A 16 -2.95 7.29 -0.49
CA GLU A 16 -3.19 8.25 -1.57
C GLU A 16 -4.59 8.11 -2.17
N LEU A 17 -5.06 6.87 -2.35
CA LEU A 17 -6.42 6.65 -2.86
C LEU A 17 -7.49 7.13 -1.87
N GLN A 18 -7.31 6.85 -0.57
CA GLN A 18 -8.23 7.35 0.47
C GLN A 18 -8.28 8.88 0.50
N GLU A 19 -7.13 9.54 0.35
CA GLU A 19 -7.06 11.00 0.26
C GLU A 19 -7.77 11.54 -0.99
N LEU A 20 -7.53 10.93 -2.16
CA LEU A 20 -8.20 11.30 -3.41
C LEU A 20 -9.72 11.09 -3.34
N GLU A 21 -10.17 10.01 -2.72
CA GLU A 21 -11.59 9.72 -2.53
C GLU A 21 -12.26 10.74 -1.58
N GLU A 22 -11.57 11.16 -0.52
CA GLU A 22 -12.04 12.22 0.35
C GLU A 22 -12.06 13.58 -0.37
N GLN A 23 -11.05 13.90 -1.18
CA GLN A 23 -11.05 15.10 -2.02
C GLN A 23 -12.20 15.11 -3.02
N LEU A 24 -12.47 13.99 -3.71
CA LEU A 24 -13.61 13.83 -4.61
C LEU A 24 -14.94 14.01 -3.88
N ARG A 25 -15.08 13.42 -2.67
CA ARG A 25 -16.25 13.60 -1.81
C ARG A 25 -16.46 15.08 -1.48
N LEU A 26 -15.41 15.79 -1.10
CA LEU A 26 -15.46 17.22 -0.79
C LEU A 26 -15.77 18.07 -2.03
N CYS A 27 -15.26 17.71 -3.22
CA CYS A 27 -15.62 18.35 -4.48
C CYS A 27 -17.11 18.18 -4.79
N GLY A 28 -17.68 16.99 -4.59
CA GLY A 28 -19.10 16.71 -4.79
C GLY A 28 -20.02 17.48 -3.83
N THR A 29 -19.57 17.76 -2.60
CA THR A 29 -20.34 18.54 -1.61
C THR A 29 -20.16 20.07 -1.72
N ASN A 30 -19.09 20.55 -2.37
CA ASN A 30 -18.77 21.98 -2.47
C ASN A 30 -19.36 22.67 -3.71
N GLY A 31 -20.37 22.08 -4.36
CA GLY A 31 -21.23 22.76 -5.34
C GLY A 31 -22.14 23.85 -4.73
N GLY A 32 -22.11 24.05 -3.41
CA GLY A 32 -22.71 25.21 -2.75
C GLY A 32 -21.85 26.47 -2.94
N PRO A 33 -22.46 27.67 -3.02
CA PRO A 33 -21.74 28.90 -3.34
C PRO A 33 -20.61 29.13 -2.33
N ARG A 34 -19.36 29.03 -2.81
CA ARG A 34 -18.20 29.38 -1.98
C ARG A 34 -18.33 30.84 -1.57
N GLY A 35 -18.17 31.09 -0.27
CA GLY A 35 -18.22 32.42 0.32
C GLY A 35 -17.39 33.42 -0.48
N TYR A 36 -18.08 34.48 -0.90
CA TYR A 36 -17.56 35.69 -1.52
C TYR A 36 -16.27 36.16 -0.82
N ALA A 37 -15.12 35.94 -1.46
CA ALA A 37 -13.91 36.68 -1.18
C ALA A 37 -13.33 37.16 -2.51
N ALA A 38 -13.52 38.45 -2.76
CA ALA A 38 -12.95 39.26 -3.82
C ALA A 38 -13.45 39.01 -5.26
N PHE A 39 -14.68 39.45 -5.51
CA PHE A 39 -15.08 39.99 -6.81
C PHE A 39 -14.13 41.15 -7.18
N ARG A 40 -13.33 40.98 -8.24
CA ARG A 40 -12.69 42.09 -8.97
C ARG A 40 -13.30 42.15 -10.36
N PRO A 41 -14.17 43.14 -10.66
CA PRO A 41 -14.69 43.31 -12.00
C PRO A 41 -13.70 44.16 -12.78
N ASP A 42 -12.64 43.53 -13.30
CA ASP A 42 -11.80 44.14 -14.34
C ASP A 42 -10.93 43.03 -14.97
N THR A 43 -11.49 42.27 -15.91
CA THR A 43 -10.77 41.66 -17.03
C THR A 43 -11.75 40.99 -18.02
N LEU A 44 -11.79 41.56 -19.23
CA LEU A 44 -12.08 41.05 -20.60
C LEU A 44 -12.84 39.70 -20.83
N PRO A 45 -13.57 39.57 -21.96
CA PRO A 45 -14.40 38.41 -22.26
C PRO A 45 -13.53 37.19 -22.58
N GLY A 46 -13.47 36.26 -21.64
CA GLY A 46 -12.89 34.95 -21.78
C GLY A 46 -13.68 34.00 -20.90
N THR A 47 -14.28 32.99 -21.50
CA THR A 47 -15.06 31.90 -20.91
C THR A 47 -14.27 31.09 -19.87
N ASN A 48 -14.00 31.68 -18.71
CA ASN A 48 -13.57 30.96 -17.51
C ASN A 48 -14.78 30.82 -16.59
N ASP A 49 -15.71 29.96 -17.00
CA ASP A 49 -16.80 29.55 -16.14
C ASP A 49 -16.19 28.76 -14.95
N PRO A 50 -16.25 29.27 -13.72
CA PRO A 50 -15.72 28.57 -12.55
C PRO A 50 -16.35 27.19 -12.36
N ALA A 51 -17.56 26.94 -12.89
CA ALA A 51 -18.18 25.63 -12.91
C ALA A 51 -17.45 24.66 -13.85
N ALA A 52 -17.01 25.11 -15.03
CA ALA A 52 -16.23 24.30 -15.97
C ALA A 52 -14.84 23.94 -15.42
N ALA A 53 -14.19 24.87 -14.71
CA ALA A 53 -12.91 24.61 -14.05
C ALA A 53 -13.03 23.61 -12.89
N ALA A 54 -14.13 23.66 -12.13
CA ALA A 54 -14.41 22.70 -11.06
C ALA A 54 -14.69 21.28 -11.61
N LEU A 55 -15.41 21.19 -12.74
CA LEU A 55 -15.66 19.93 -13.43
C LEU A 55 -14.36 19.31 -13.96
N GLN A 56 -13.50 20.10 -14.62
CA GLN A 56 -12.22 19.61 -15.13
C GLN A 56 -11.27 19.14 -14.01
N LEU A 57 -11.32 19.80 -12.84
CA LEU A 57 -10.58 19.37 -11.66
C LEU A 57 -11.10 18.03 -11.12
N ALA A 58 -12.43 17.85 -11.04
CA ALA A 58 -13.03 16.58 -10.61
C ALA A 58 -12.69 15.43 -11.57
N ASP A 59 -12.78 15.65 -12.88
CA ASP A 59 -12.38 14.67 -13.90
C ASP A 59 -10.90 14.27 -13.76
N GLY A 60 -10.04 15.25 -13.46
CA GLY A 60 -8.61 15.02 -13.21
C GLY A 60 -8.35 14.16 -11.95
N LEU A 61 -9.05 14.44 -10.86
CA LEU A 61 -8.97 13.65 -9.61
C LEU A 61 -9.48 12.23 -9.83
N GLU A 62 -10.58 12.05 -10.57
CA GLU A 62 -11.16 10.75 -10.84
C GLU A 62 -10.27 9.88 -11.75
N ALA A 63 -9.64 10.49 -12.76
CA ALA A 63 -8.64 9.83 -13.59
C ALA A 63 -7.41 9.37 -12.77
N MET A 64 -6.96 10.17 -11.80
CA MET A 64 -5.88 9.78 -10.89
C MET A 64 -6.30 8.63 -9.98
N ALA A 65 -7.50 8.70 -9.38
CA ALA A 65 -8.03 7.62 -8.55
C ALA A 65 -8.16 6.31 -9.33
N ALA A 66 -8.63 6.36 -10.58
CA ALA A 66 -8.72 5.18 -11.46
C ALA A 66 -7.36 4.54 -11.73
N ARG A 67 -6.32 5.35 -12.00
CA ARG A 67 -4.94 4.85 -12.18
C ARG A 67 -4.42 4.17 -10.92
N LYS A 68 -4.65 4.77 -9.76
CA LYS A 68 -4.22 4.21 -8.46
C LYS A 68 -4.94 2.90 -8.14
N ARG A 69 -6.25 2.81 -8.39
CA ARG A 69 -7.01 1.55 -8.28
C ARG A 69 -6.46 0.45 -9.21
N ALA A 70 -6.13 0.79 -10.45
CA ALA A 70 -5.53 -0.17 -11.38
C ALA A 70 -4.16 -0.66 -10.89
N GLU A 71 -3.36 0.22 -10.30
CA GLU A 71 -2.05 -0.15 -9.75
C GLU A 71 -2.17 -1.03 -8.49
N LEU A 72 -3.12 -0.73 -7.59
CA LEU A 72 -3.44 -1.61 -6.47
C LEU A 72 -3.89 -2.99 -6.95
N ALA A 73 -4.75 -3.06 -7.97
CA ALA A 73 -5.19 -4.33 -8.54
C ALA A 73 -4.03 -5.14 -9.13
N ARG A 74 -3.03 -4.47 -9.73
CA ARG A 74 -1.81 -5.11 -10.24
C ARG A 74 -0.95 -5.70 -9.11
N LEU A 75 -0.86 -5.02 -7.97
CA LEU A 75 -0.06 -5.46 -6.83
C LEU A 75 -0.77 -6.48 -5.92
N ALA A 76 -2.10 -6.58 -5.99
CA ALA A 76 -2.90 -7.45 -5.14
C ALA A 76 -2.45 -8.93 -5.10
N PRO A 77 -2.04 -9.58 -6.22
CA PRO A 77 -1.54 -10.96 -6.18
C PRO A 77 -0.26 -11.12 -5.34
N GLU A 78 0.66 -10.17 -5.43
CA GLU A 78 1.90 -10.19 -4.63
C GLU A 78 1.61 -9.97 -3.15
N ILE A 79 0.70 -9.06 -2.82
CA ILE A 79 0.25 -8.86 -1.44
C ILE A 79 -0.40 -10.14 -0.88
N SER A 80 -1.24 -10.80 -1.67
CA SER A 80 -1.84 -12.08 -1.27
C SER A 80 -0.77 -13.16 -1.06
N ARG A 81 0.25 -13.23 -1.91
CA ARG A 81 1.38 -14.15 -1.75
C ARG A 81 2.15 -13.87 -0.47
N ILE A 82 2.48 -12.61 -0.19
CA ILE A 82 3.27 -12.20 0.98
C ILE A 82 2.49 -12.47 2.27
N THR A 83 1.23 -12.02 2.33
CA THR A 83 0.38 -12.20 3.52
C THR A 83 -0.03 -13.65 3.75
N GLY A 84 -0.16 -14.46 2.69
CA GLY A 84 -0.43 -15.89 2.77
C GLY A 84 0.69 -16.72 3.40
N ARG A 85 1.90 -16.17 3.55
CA ARG A 85 3.01 -16.82 4.27
C ARG A 85 2.91 -16.69 5.78
N ILE A 86 2.04 -15.80 6.28
CA ILE A 86 1.90 -15.53 7.70
C ILE A 86 1.00 -16.59 8.34
N THR A 87 1.61 -17.46 9.15
CA THR A 87 0.88 -18.53 9.85
C THR A 87 0.23 -18.05 11.15
N GLN A 88 0.84 -17.07 11.82
CA GLN A 88 0.34 -16.56 13.10
C GLN A 88 -0.81 -15.57 12.87
N VAL A 89 -2.03 -15.94 13.28
CA VAL A 89 -3.25 -15.12 13.13
C VAL A 89 -3.07 -13.69 13.64
N LYS A 90 -2.48 -13.51 14.83
CA LYS A 90 -2.26 -12.17 15.40
C LYS A 90 -1.34 -11.30 14.54
N MET A 91 -0.27 -11.90 14.01
CA MET A 91 0.65 -11.20 13.11
C MET A 91 -0.04 -10.89 11.78
N PHE A 92 -0.78 -11.85 11.23
CA PHE A 92 -1.56 -11.66 10.00
C PHE A 92 -2.51 -10.47 10.16
N THR A 93 -3.28 -10.40 11.25
CA THR A 93 -4.20 -9.30 11.48
C THR A 93 -3.46 -7.96 11.61
N VAL A 94 -2.34 -7.90 12.33
CA VAL A 94 -1.56 -6.65 12.42
C VAL A 94 -1.03 -6.20 11.05
N ILE A 95 -0.44 -7.12 10.28
CA ILE A 95 0.14 -6.80 8.97
C ILE A 95 -0.97 -6.42 7.98
N HIS A 96 -2.09 -7.14 7.97
CA HIS A 96 -3.24 -6.83 7.13
C HIS A 96 -3.82 -5.45 7.47
N GLN A 97 -4.04 -5.16 8.75
CA GLN A 97 -4.57 -3.85 9.17
C GLN A 97 -3.60 -2.70 8.83
N TYR A 98 -2.29 -2.92 8.97
CA TYR A 98 -1.28 -1.88 8.75
C TYR A 98 -0.96 -1.63 7.28
N TYR A 99 -0.75 -2.68 6.49
CA TYR A 99 -0.33 -2.55 5.08
C TYR A 99 -1.48 -2.58 4.09
N VAL A 100 -2.51 -3.40 4.33
CA VAL A 100 -3.63 -3.57 3.39
C VAL A 100 -4.72 -2.53 3.63
N LEU A 101 -5.05 -2.28 4.91
CA LEU A 101 -6.07 -1.29 5.29
C LEU A 101 -5.47 0.08 5.66
N ALA A 102 -4.15 0.22 5.57
CA ALA A 102 -3.40 1.45 5.83
C ALA A 102 -3.65 2.10 7.21
N ARG A 103 -4.14 1.36 8.21
CA ARG A 103 -4.44 1.91 9.53
C ARG A 103 -3.17 2.31 10.29
N CYS A 104 -3.29 3.29 11.17
CA CYS A 104 -2.19 3.69 12.01
C CYS A 104 -2.00 2.70 13.19
N THR A 105 -0.80 2.70 13.78
CA THR A 105 -0.46 1.78 14.88
C THR A 105 -1.40 1.92 16.09
N ALA A 106 -1.88 3.14 16.38
CA ALA A 106 -2.80 3.39 17.48
C ALA A 106 -4.17 2.74 17.22
N ASP A 107 -4.76 2.95 16.05
CA ASP A 107 -6.06 2.34 15.70
C ASP A 107 -6.01 0.81 15.71
N ILE A 108 -4.89 0.22 15.29
CA ILE A 108 -4.68 -1.23 15.32
C ILE A 108 -4.58 -1.72 16.76
N ALA A 109 -3.85 -0.99 17.60
CA ALA A 109 -3.71 -1.31 19.02
C ALA A 109 -5.07 -1.30 19.72
N ASP A 110 -5.88 -0.27 19.46
CA ASP A 110 -7.23 -0.14 19.99
C ASP A 110 -8.15 -1.25 19.46
N PHE A 111 -8.12 -1.52 18.15
CA PHE A 111 -8.92 -2.59 17.52
C PHE A 111 -8.61 -3.98 18.08
N LEU A 112 -7.34 -4.26 18.39
CA LEU A 112 -6.90 -5.56 18.92
C LEU A 112 -6.84 -5.63 20.44
N LEU A 113 -7.16 -4.53 21.14
CA LEU A 113 -7.04 -4.40 22.60
C LEU A 113 -5.62 -4.76 23.10
N ILE A 114 -4.60 -4.31 22.39
CA ILE A 114 -3.18 -4.49 22.74
C ILE A 114 -2.46 -3.14 22.78
N THR A 115 -1.23 -3.11 23.26
CA THR A 115 -0.45 -1.85 23.27
C THR A 115 0.12 -1.53 21.87
N PRO A 116 0.33 -0.24 21.53
CA PRO A 116 1.06 0.17 20.33
C PRO A 116 2.45 -0.46 20.22
N ARG A 117 3.11 -0.69 21.37
CA ARG A 117 4.40 -1.38 21.44
C ARG A 117 4.31 -2.83 20.97
N SER A 118 3.24 -3.54 21.32
CA SER A 118 2.97 -4.91 20.84
C SER A 118 2.77 -4.96 19.33
N VAL A 119 2.04 -3.99 18.77
CA VAL A 119 1.85 -3.85 17.32
C VAL A 119 3.20 -3.65 16.61
N ASN A 120 4.02 -2.70 17.08
CA ASN A 120 5.34 -2.45 16.51
C ASN A 120 6.27 -3.66 16.61
N ARG A 121 6.21 -4.42 17.71
CA ARG A 121 6.98 -5.66 17.86
C ARG A 121 6.59 -6.68 16.79
N LEU A 122 5.30 -6.88 16.55
CA LEU A 122 4.81 -7.83 15.54
C LEU A 122 5.20 -7.39 14.11
N LYS A 123 5.11 -6.09 13.81
CA LYS A 123 5.59 -5.54 12.54
C LYS A 123 7.08 -5.79 12.33
N HIS A 124 7.90 -5.51 13.34
CA HIS A 124 9.34 -5.71 13.27
C HIS A 124 9.71 -7.20 13.15
N GLN A 125 9.01 -8.08 13.89
CA GLN A 125 9.19 -9.52 13.75
C GLN A 125 8.93 -9.97 12.30
N PHE A 126 7.81 -9.55 11.72
CA PHE A 126 7.48 -9.89 10.35
C PHE A 126 8.50 -9.35 9.34
N GLN A 127 8.98 -8.12 9.52
CA GLN A 127 10.04 -7.55 8.68
C GLN A 127 11.31 -8.40 8.71
N GLN A 128 11.72 -8.87 9.89
CA GLN A 128 12.87 -9.77 10.01
C GLN A 128 12.63 -11.11 9.29
N GLU A 129 11.41 -11.63 9.30
CA GLU A 129 11.04 -12.84 8.57
C GLU A 129 11.14 -12.65 7.05
N LEU A 130 10.71 -11.50 6.53
CA LEU A 130 10.87 -11.14 5.12
C LEU A 130 12.34 -11.02 4.73
N GLU A 131 13.14 -10.28 5.50
CA GLU A 131 14.58 -10.12 5.23
C GLU A 131 15.33 -11.46 5.24
N ARG A 132 14.98 -12.37 6.15
CA ARG A 132 15.57 -13.73 6.18
C ARG A 132 15.19 -14.53 4.95
N ALA A 133 13.92 -14.48 4.54
CA ALA A 133 13.46 -15.16 3.34
C ALA A 133 14.17 -14.65 2.08
N GLU A 134 14.38 -13.34 1.96
CA GLU A 134 15.07 -12.71 0.84
C GLU A 134 16.55 -13.12 0.78
N ARG A 135 17.22 -13.18 1.94
CA ARG A 135 18.61 -13.67 2.01
C ARG A 135 18.73 -15.14 1.59
N HIS A 136 17.78 -15.98 1.97
CA HIS A 136 17.77 -17.39 1.56
C HIS A 136 17.43 -17.58 0.08
N ALA A 137 16.54 -16.77 -0.49
CA ALA A 137 16.24 -16.77 -1.92
C ALA A 137 17.42 -16.26 -2.77
N SER A 138 18.27 -15.40 -2.20
CA SER A 138 19.44 -14.81 -2.87
C SER A 138 20.73 -15.62 -2.66
N SER A 139 20.67 -16.72 -1.90
CA SER A 139 21.84 -17.56 -1.64
C SER A 139 22.01 -18.54 -2.82
N PRO A 140 23.14 -18.50 -3.55
CA PRO A 140 23.41 -19.52 -4.56
C PRO A 140 23.50 -20.88 -3.86
N VAL A 141 22.70 -21.83 -4.34
CA VAL A 141 22.70 -23.22 -3.88
C VAL A 141 24.15 -23.70 -3.77
N PRO A 142 24.63 -24.17 -2.59
CA PRO A 142 25.93 -24.79 -2.53
C PRO A 142 25.88 -26.00 -3.47
N ALA A 143 26.76 -25.99 -4.48
CA ALA A 143 26.91 -27.11 -5.41
C ALA A 143 26.95 -28.40 -4.61
N CYS A 144 26.00 -29.31 -4.85
CA CYS A 144 26.01 -30.63 -4.27
C CYS A 144 27.42 -31.21 -4.48
N PRO A 145 28.13 -31.66 -3.43
CA PRO A 145 29.36 -32.39 -3.65
C PRO A 145 28.98 -33.66 -4.41
N THR A 146 29.45 -33.75 -5.65
CA THR A 146 29.35 -34.93 -6.49
C THR A 146 29.97 -36.08 -5.70
N LEU A 147 29.14 -36.92 -5.10
CA LEU A 147 29.57 -38.17 -4.49
C LEU A 147 30.10 -39.06 -5.62
N SER A 148 31.43 -39.07 -5.79
CA SER A 148 32.11 -40.04 -6.63
C SER A 148 31.76 -41.45 -6.13
N PRO A 149 31.28 -42.35 -7.00
CA PRO A 149 31.02 -43.73 -6.62
C PRO A 149 32.35 -44.47 -6.54
N HIS A 150 33.01 -44.43 -5.39
CA HIS A 150 33.99 -45.46 -5.05
C HIS A 150 33.23 -46.71 -4.63
N PHE A 151 33.01 -47.63 -5.58
CA PHE A 151 32.69 -49.01 -5.27
C PHE A 151 33.98 -49.72 -4.84
N PRO A 152 34.07 -50.26 -3.62
CA PRO A 152 35.08 -51.25 -3.29
C PRO A 152 34.57 -52.61 -3.77
N SER A 153 35.26 -53.21 -4.74
CA SER A 153 35.14 -54.63 -5.05
C SER A 153 35.71 -55.43 -3.86
N CYS A 154 34.84 -56.16 -3.17
CA CYS A 154 35.22 -57.18 -2.19
C CYS A 154 35.60 -58.51 -2.89
N PRO A 155 36.41 -59.35 -2.22
CA PRO A 155 37.24 -60.41 -2.83
C PRO A 155 36.48 -61.61 -3.40
#